data_AF-A0A919LK03-F1
#
_entry.id   AF-A0A919LK03-F1
#
_cell.length_a   1.000
_cell.length_b   1.000
_cell.length_c   1.000
_cell.angle_alpha   90.00
_cell.angle_beta   90.00
_cell.angle_gamma   90.00
#
_symmetry.space_group_name_H-M   'P 1'
#
loop_
_entity.id
_entity.type
_entity.pdbx_description
1 polymer ?
#
loop_
_entity_poly.entity_id
_entity_poly.type
_entity_poly.pdbx_seq_one_letter_code
_entity_poly.pdbx_strand_id
1 'polypeptide(L)'
;MRLTKVPGGRGGVLAIAALLLVAVGIGAWQLWWPAVGVPDRVCQQAIPGRYAADVLPKRGEHFDEEFVYAFTTAGIYWRHSGTCTLSGGGRGLGIDFVRQRTSDYDSADLAEDRGRPGNRPVRLGPALGFAHGWRVDLFTDCSSPNGKAFLRVEVSMDGSGKPDDEELQNLADLAGGTMRAVANKRIACKEGTPKLPDGAPKLG
;
A
#
# COMPACT_ATOMS: atom_id res chain seq x y z
N MET A 1 -57.96 -8.58 -37.17
CA MET A 1 -57.22 -7.73 -36.21
C MET A 1 -57.97 -7.73 -34.88
N ARG A 2 -57.51 -8.51 -33.89
CA ARG A 2 -58.04 -8.46 -32.52
C ARG A 2 -57.09 -7.59 -31.69
N LEU A 3 -57.59 -6.45 -31.22
CA LEU A 3 -56.93 -5.61 -30.21
C LEU A 3 -56.99 -6.36 -28.87
N THR A 4 -55.84 -6.81 -28.39
CA THR A 4 -55.68 -7.31 -27.02
C THR A 4 -55.73 -6.13 -26.06
N LYS A 5 -56.84 -6.04 -25.32
CA LYS A 5 -57.04 -5.13 -24.19
C LYS A 5 -56.14 -5.58 -23.05
N VAL A 6 -55.09 -4.82 -22.75
CA VAL A 6 -54.27 -5.01 -21.54
C VAL A 6 -55.14 -4.71 -20.32
N PRO A 7 -55.34 -5.65 -19.38
CA PRO A 7 -56.10 -5.37 -18.17
C PRO A 7 -55.25 -4.50 -17.24
N GLY A 8 -55.65 -3.24 -17.09
CA GLY A 8 -55.14 -2.32 -16.08
C GLY A 8 -55.53 -2.78 -14.68
N GLY A 9 -54.81 -3.78 -14.17
CA GLY A 9 -54.88 -4.20 -12.78
C GLY A 9 -54.03 -3.27 -11.92
N ARG A 10 -54.64 -2.64 -10.91
CA ARG A 10 -53.98 -1.83 -9.88
C ARG A 10 -52.75 -2.50 -9.23
N GLY A 11 -52.60 -3.82 -9.36
CA GLY A 11 -51.43 -4.58 -8.91
C GLY A 11 -50.16 -4.39 -9.76
N GLY A 12 -50.26 -4.06 -11.05
CA GLY A 12 -49.09 -3.85 -11.92
C GLY A 12 -48.34 -2.55 -11.60
N VAL A 13 -49.07 -1.49 -11.24
CA VAL A 13 -48.50 -0.19 -10.86
C VAL A 13 -47.78 -0.27 -9.50
N LEU A 14 -48.32 -1.03 -8.56
CA LEU A 14 -47.70 -1.25 -7.25
C LEU A 14 -46.41 -2.07 -7.33
N ALA A 15 -46.35 -3.08 -8.21
CA ALA A 15 -45.15 -3.89 -8.41
C ALA A 15 -43.98 -3.09 -9.00
N ILE A 16 -44.26 -2.20 -9.95
CA ILE A 16 -43.24 -1.32 -10.57
C ILE A 16 -42.74 -0.28 -9.55
N ALA A 17 -43.63 0.29 -8.74
CA ALA A 17 -43.26 1.23 -7.68
C ALA A 17 -42.38 0.57 -6.59
N ALA A 18 -42.69 -0.68 -6.22
CA ALA A 18 -41.88 -1.44 -5.27
C ALA A 18 -40.48 -1.77 -5.82
N LEU A 19 -40.38 -2.16 -7.10
CA LEU A 19 -39.09 -2.39 -7.77
C LEU A 19 -38.24 -1.12 -7.87
N LEU A 20 -38.87 0.04 -8.16
CA LEU A 20 -38.18 1.33 -8.17
C LEU A 20 -37.70 1.75 -6.78
N LEU A 21 -38.48 1.52 -5.72
CA LEU A 21 -38.06 1.82 -4.34
C LEU A 21 -36.90 0.92 -3.88
N VAL A 22 -36.89 -0.36 -4.26
CA VAL A 22 -35.77 -1.27 -3.97
C VAL A 22 -34.52 -0.86 -4.75
N ALA A 23 -34.64 -0.49 -6.03
CA ALA A 23 -33.51 -0.03 -6.83
C ALA A 23 -32.92 1.29 -6.31
N VAL A 24 -33.76 2.23 -5.88
CA VAL A 24 -33.32 3.49 -5.26
C VAL A 24 -32.72 3.26 -3.86
N GLY A 25 -33.30 2.34 -3.08
CA GLY A 25 -32.78 1.96 -1.76
C GLY A 25 -31.39 1.31 -1.83
N ILE A 26 -31.18 0.41 -2.79
CA ILE A 26 -29.88 -0.24 -3.02
C ILE A 26 -28.85 0.76 -3.57
N GLY A 27 -29.26 1.65 -4.48
CA GLY A 27 -28.38 2.72 -5.00
C GLY A 27 -27.94 3.70 -3.90
N ALA A 28 -28.84 4.07 -2.99
CA ALA A 28 -28.52 4.94 -1.86
C ALA A 28 -27.57 4.27 -0.84
N TRP A 29 -27.70 2.96 -0.62
CA TRP A 29 -26.82 2.16 0.25
C TRP A 29 -25.40 1.93 -0.29
N GLN A 30 -25.09 2.29 -1.54
CA GLN A 30 -23.69 2.31 -2.00
C GLN A 30 -23.07 3.71 -1.90
N LEU A 31 -23.88 4.77 -1.86
CA LEU A 31 -23.42 6.15 -1.75
C LEU A 31 -23.12 6.63 -0.32
N TRP A 32 -23.58 5.91 0.71
CA TRP A 32 -23.48 6.33 2.12
C TRP A 32 -22.22 5.87 2.87
N TRP A 33 -21.31 5.10 2.26
CA TRP A 33 -20.09 4.67 2.95
C TRP A 33 -19.19 5.89 3.21
N PRO A 34 -18.70 6.07 4.45
CA PRO A 34 -17.90 7.23 4.78
C PRO A 34 -16.58 7.22 4.00
N ALA A 35 -16.06 8.42 3.74
CA ALA A 35 -14.73 8.57 3.15
C ALA A 35 -13.68 8.07 4.15
N VAL A 36 -12.66 7.36 3.65
CA VAL A 36 -11.53 6.93 4.47
C VAL A 36 -10.63 8.14 4.72
N GLY A 37 -10.73 8.71 5.92
CA GLY A 37 -9.95 9.87 6.34
C GLY A 37 -8.56 9.47 6.83
N VAL A 38 -7.58 9.38 5.94
CA VAL A 38 -6.19 9.12 6.30
C VAL A 38 -5.55 10.40 6.89
N PRO A 39 -4.91 10.34 8.07
CA PRO A 39 -4.21 11.49 8.66
C PRO A 39 -3.05 12.01 7.80
N ASP A 40 -2.59 13.24 8.03
CA ASP A 40 -1.46 13.83 7.28
C ASP A 40 -0.15 13.03 7.40
N ARG A 41 -0.01 12.26 8.48
CA ARG A 41 1.14 11.43 8.79
C ARG A 41 0.70 10.13 9.42
N VAL A 42 1.34 9.05 9.01
CA VAL A 42 1.07 7.69 9.50
C VAL A 42 2.34 7.02 10.04
N CYS A 43 2.17 5.88 10.70
CA CYS A 43 3.20 5.06 11.31
C CYS A 43 4.02 5.89 12.30
N GLN A 44 3.41 6.30 13.42
CA GLN A 44 4.06 7.15 14.44
C GLN A 44 4.64 8.45 13.86
N GLN A 45 3.89 9.09 12.95
CA GLN A 45 4.30 10.35 12.30
C GLN A 45 5.50 10.23 11.34
N ALA A 46 5.95 9.00 11.03
CA ALA A 46 7.15 8.77 10.24
C ALA A 46 6.93 9.08 8.75
N ILE A 47 5.81 8.64 8.20
CA ILE A 47 5.52 8.61 6.76
C ILE A 47 4.43 9.65 6.43
N PRO A 48 4.56 10.42 5.33
CA PRO A 48 3.45 11.24 4.81
C PRO A 48 2.21 10.39 4.51
N GLY A 49 1.08 10.72 5.12
CA GLY A 49 -0.14 9.92 5.01
C GLY A 49 -0.75 9.90 3.61
N ARG A 50 -0.40 10.87 2.75
CA ARG A 50 -0.79 10.86 1.32
C ARG A 50 -0.47 9.53 0.62
N TYR A 51 0.67 8.91 0.95
CA TYR A 51 1.06 7.64 0.33
C TYR A 51 0.11 6.49 0.73
N ALA A 52 -0.33 6.45 1.98
CA ALA A 52 -1.34 5.48 2.43
C ALA A 52 -2.72 5.82 1.84
N ALA A 53 -3.06 7.11 1.72
CA ALA A 53 -4.32 7.55 1.12
C ALA A 53 -4.46 7.19 -0.37
N ASP A 54 -3.34 7.11 -1.10
CA ASP A 54 -3.33 6.71 -2.53
C ASP A 54 -3.46 5.19 -2.71
N VAL A 55 -3.11 4.41 -1.69
CA VAL A 55 -3.19 2.93 -1.70
C VAL A 55 -4.53 2.43 -1.15
N LEU A 56 -5.01 3.03 -0.07
CA LEU A 56 -6.25 2.60 0.59
C LEU A 56 -7.49 2.98 -0.23
N PRO A 57 -8.57 2.17 -0.15
CA PRO A 57 -9.83 2.52 -0.78
C PRO A 57 -10.34 3.89 -0.30
N LYS A 58 -10.93 4.67 -1.21
CA LYS A 58 -11.39 6.03 -0.89
C LYS A 58 -12.63 6.07 0.02
N ARG A 59 -13.36 4.95 0.12
CA ARG A 59 -14.57 4.79 0.95
C ARG A 59 -14.56 3.43 1.63
N GLY A 60 -15.25 3.34 2.76
CA GLY A 60 -15.47 2.09 3.47
C GLY A 60 -15.30 2.26 4.97
N GLU A 61 -14.72 1.27 5.64
CA GLU A 61 -14.36 1.35 7.05
C GLU A 61 -13.39 2.50 7.33
N HIS A 62 -13.44 3.04 8.55
CA HIS A 62 -12.57 4.14 8.96
C HIS A 62 -11.10 3.71 8.97
N PHE A 63 -10.21 4.70 8.87
CA PHE A 63 -8.78 4.46 8.96
C PHE A 63 -8.37 4.10 10.40
N ASP A 64 -7.47 3.14 10.56
CA ASP A 64 -6.82 2.82 11.83
C ASP A 64 -5.33 2.47 11.66
N GLU A 65 -4.52 2.75 12.69
CA GLU A 65 -3.13 2.26 12.82
C GLU A 65 -3.11 1.08 13.80
N GLU A 66 -3.51 -0.10 13.33
CA GLU A 66 -3.72 -1.28 14.16
C GLU A 66 -2.49 -1.69 14.98
N PHE A 67 -1.30 -1.59 14.37
CA PHE A 67 -0.05 -1.93 15.02
C PHE A 67 1.09 -1.09 14.49
N VAL A 68 1.84 -0.42 15.37
CA VAL A 68 3.04 0.31 14.98
C VAL A 68 4.19 0.05 15.94
N TYR A 69 5.32 -0.35 15.39
CA TYR A 69 6.52 -0.70 16.11
C TYR A 69 7.78 -0.15 15.42
N ALA A 70 8.60 0.55 16.20
CA ALA A 70 9.94 1.03 15.80
C ALA A 70 9.99 2.00 14.61
N PHE A 71 8.91 2.76 14.35
CA PHE A 71 8.89 3.87 13.37
C PHE A 71 9.29 5.24 13.97
N THR A 72 9.82 5.25 15.19
CA THR A 72 10.25 6.46 15.91
C THR A 72 11.72 6.39 16.28
N THR A 73 12.40 7.54 16.29
CA THR A 73 13.76 7.68 16.83
C THR A 73 13.77 7.71 18.37
N ALA A 74 12.60 7.87 19.01
CA ALA A 74 12.47 8.08 20.45
C ALA A 74 12.47 6.78 21.29
N GLY A 75 12.78 5.63 20.69
CA GLY A 75 12.81 4.36 21.40
C GLY A 75 13.78 3.37 20.77
N ILE A 76 14.90 3.13 21.47
CA ILE A 76 15.79 1.98 21.27
C ILE A 76 16.53 1.98 19.91
N TYR A 77 17.65 2.72 19.84
CA TYR A 77 18.61 2.81 18.72
C TYR A 77 19.25 1.49 18.23
N TRP A 78 18.85 0.34 18.80
CA TRP A 78 19.35 -1.00 18.43
C TRP A 78 18.41 -1.73 17.46
N ARG A 79 17.22 -1.17 17.18
CA ARG A 79 16.21 -1.86 16.39
C ARG A 79 16.48 -1.64 14.91
N HIS A 80 16.98 -2.69 14.29
CA HIS A 80 17.24 -2.76 12.85
C HIS A 80 15.97 -3.04 12.04
N SER A 81 14.79 -3.12 12.66
CA SER A 81 13.52 -3.36 11.96
C SER A 81 12.36 -2.62 12.61
N GLY A 82 11.30 -2.41 11.83
CA GLY A 82 10.02 -1.87 12.29
C GLY A 82 8.88 -2.33 11.40
N THR A 83 7.68 -2.31 11.97
CA THR A 83 6.43 -2.78 11.35
C THR A 83 5.33 -1.78 11.63
N CYS A 84 4.51 -1.50 10.62
CA CYS A 84 3.34 -0.65 10.71
C CYS A 84 2.21 -1.30 9.90
N THR A 85 1.12 -1.63 10.58
CA THR A 85 -0.10 -2.16 9.98
C THR A 85 -1.16 -1.08 10.04
N LEU A 86 -1.69 -0.74 8.88
CA LEU A 86 -2.75 0.23 8.68
C LEU A 86 -3.98 -0.49 8.15
N SER A 87 -5.17 0.01 8.47
CA SER A 87 -6.40 -0.44 7.80
C SER A 87 -7.27 0.75 7.41
N GLY A 88 -8.13 0.51 6.42
CA GLY A 88 -9.09 1.50 5.94
C GLY A 88 -9.83 0.98 4.72
N GLY A 89 -11.10 1.34 4.60
CA GLY A 89 -11.90 0.92 3.45
C GLY A 89 -12.15 -0.59 3.37
N GLY A 90 -11.97 -1.32 4.48
CA GLY A 90 -12.04 -2.78 4.54
C GLY A 90 -10.80 -3.50 4.00
N ARG A 91 -9.65 -2.82 3.87
CA ARG A 91 -8.37 -3.43 3.47
C ARG A 91 -7.29 -3.18 4.51
N GLY A 92 -6.43 -4.18 4.72
CA GLY A 92 -5.20 -4.08 5.50
C GLY A 92 -4.00 -3.72 4.62
N LEU A 93 -3.09 -2.90 5.16
CA LEU A 93 -1.87 -2.42 4.52
C LEU A 93 -0.69 -2.58 5.50
N GLY A 94 0.24 -3.47 5.17
CA GLY A 94 1.47 -3.71 5.91
C GLY A 94 2.63 -2.87 5.36
N ILE A 95 3.43 -2.31 6.26
CA ILE A 95 4.65 -1.58 5.96
C ILE A 95 5.74 -2.05 6.92
N ASP A 96 6.75 -2.72 6.38
CA ASP A 96 7.88 -3.25 7.13
C ASP A 96 9.18 -2.64 6.64
N PHE A 97 10.13 -2.47 7.55
CA PHE A 97 11.52 -2.25 7.18
C PHE A 97 12.46 -3.11 8.00
N VAL A 98 13.58 -3.50 7.41
CA VAL A 98 14.66 -4.19 8.10
C VAL A 98 16.01 -3.85 7.50
N ARG A 99 17.01 -3.61 8.34
CA ARG A 99 18.43 -3.62 7.97
C ARG A 99 18.91 -5.07 7.98
N GLN A 100 18.96 -5.65 6.80
CA GLN A 100 19.34 -7.02 6.55
C GLN A 100 20.83 -7.10 6.22
N ARG A 101 21.54 -8.09 6.78
CA ARG A 101 22.96 -8.30 6.43
C ARG A 101 23.04 -8.91 5.03
N THR A 102 24.07 -8.56 4.27
CA THR A 102 24.28 -9.16 2.95
C THR A 102 24.70 -10.62 3.01
N SER A 103 24.96 -11.19 4.20
CA SER A 103 25.13 -12.64 4.37
C SER A 103 23.81 -13.41 4.25
N ASP A 104 22.68 -12.72 4.48
CA ASP A 104 21.36 -13.34 4.59
C ASP A 104 20.53 -13.09 3.31
N TYR A 105 20.86 -12.02 2.57
CA TYR A 105 20.30 -11.68 1.26
C TYR A 105 21.19 -10.64 0.58
N ASP A 106 21.73 -10.98 -0.57
CA ASP A 106 22.71 -10.18 -1.28
C ASP A 106 22.20 -9.60 -2.61
N SER A 107 23.09 -8.96 -3.37
CA SER A 107 22.75 -8.37 -4.67
C SER A 107 22.44 -9.41 -5.76
N ALA A 108 22.98 -10.62 -5.65
CA ALA A 108 22.67 -11.71 -6.57
C ALA A 108 21.27 -12.27 -6.27
N ASP A 109 20.91 -12.43 -4.99
CA ASP A 109 19.55 -12.79 -4.59
C ASP A 109 18.53 -11.77 -5.09
N LEU A 110 18.83 -10.48 -4.92
CA LEU A 110 17.99 -9.39 -5.45
C LEU A 110 17.88 -9.42 -6.97
N ALA A 111 18.98 -9.69 -7.67
CA ALA A 111 18.97 -9.78 -9.12
C ALA A 111 18.13 -10.97 -9.60
N GLU A 112 18.22 -12.12 -8.91
CA GLU A 112 17.41 -13.29 -9.17
C GLU A 112 15.92 -12.98 -8.95
N ASP A 113 15.53 -12.46 -7.79
CA ASP A 113 14.14 -12.13 -7.48
C ASP A 113 13.55 -11.13 -8.48
N ARG A 114 14.32 -10.13 -8.90
CA ARG A 114 13.89 -9.18 -9.94
C ARG A 114 13.67 -9.82 -11.30
N GLY A 115 14.37 -10.91 -11.59
CA GLY A 115 14.26 -11.68 -12.84
C GLY A 115 13.22 -12.81 -12.79
N ARG A 116 12.65 -13.12 -11.62
CA ARG A 116 11.68 -14.21 -11.48
C ARG A 116 10.40 -13.92 -12.28
N PRO A 117 9.83 -14.91 -12.98
CA PRO A 117 8.56 -14.75 -13.68
C PRO A 117 7.44 -14.26 -12.75
N GLY A 118 6.69 -13.26 -13.20
CA GLY A 118 5.62 -12.63 -12.41
C GLY A 118 6.08 -11.48 -11.52
N ASN A 119 7.39 -11.33 -11.30
CA ASN A 119 7.95 -10.17 -10.62
C ASN A 119 8.19 -9.04 -11.63
N ARG A 120 7.86 -7.81 -11.21
CA ARG A 120 8.16 -6.60 -11.98
C ARG A 120 9.28 -5.84 -11.30
N PRO A 121 10.39 -5.52 -11.99
CA PRO A 121 11.44 -4.72 -11.39
C PRO A 121 10.93 -3.36 -10.93
N VAL A 122 11.41 -2.90 -9.78
CA VAL A 122 11.16 -1.55 -9.26
C VAL A 122 12.50 -0.84 -9.05
N ARG A 123 12.57 0.43 -9.41
CA ARG A 123 13.78 1.25 -9.23
C ARG A 123 13.48 2.63 -8.71
N LEU A 124 14.21 3.05 -7.67
CA LEU A 124 14.20 4.41 -7.15
C LEU A 124 15.64 4.93 -6.98
N GLY A 125 16.18 5.55 -8.03
CA GLY A 125 17.58 5.97 -8.05
C GLY A 125 18.51 4.76 -7.84
N PRO A 126 19.32 4.73 -6.75
CA PRO A 126 20.16 3.60 -6.39
C PRO A 126 19.43 2.47 -5.67
N ALA A 127 18.19 2.69 -5.21
CA ALA A 127 17.38 1.63 -4.63
C ALA A 127 16.78 0.75 -5.74
N LEU A 128 16.84 -0.56 -5.53
CA LEU A 128 16.39 -1.59 -6.46
C LEU A 128 15.44 -2.53 -5.73
N GLY A 129 14.50 -3.08 -6.47
CA GLY A 129 13.47 -3.92 -5.88
C GLY A 129 12.61 -4.59 -6.92
N PHE A 130 11.53 -5.19 -6.45
CA PHE A 130 10.55 -5.85 -7.29
C PHE A 130 9.16 -5.76 -6.67
N ALA A 131 8.16 -5.87 -7.53
CA ALA A 131 6.76 -5.95 -7.16
C ALA A 131 6.23 -7.34 -7.56
N HIS A 132 5.47 -7.96 -6.66
CA HIS A 132 4.86 -9.27 -6.85
C HIS A 132 3.48 -9.30 -6.19
N GLY A 133 2.43 -9.53 -6.99
CA GLY A 133 1.06 -9.40 -6.48
C GLY A 133 0.85 -8.03 -5.81
N TRP A 134 0.27 -8.02 -4.62
CA TRP A 134 0.02 -6.82 -3.82
C TRP A 134 1.19 -6.41 -2.92
N ARG A 135 2.42 -6.80 -3.27
CA ARG A 135 3.61 -6.55 -2.47
C ARG A 135 4.70 -5.87 -3.30
N VAL A 136 5.37 -4.91 -2.70
CA VAL A 136 6.56 -4.24 -3.25
C VAL A 136 7.69 -4.31 -2.23
N ASP A 137 8.83 -4.85 -2.66
CA ASP A 137 10.09 -4.80 -1.92
C ASP A 137 11.03 -3.79 -2.58
N LEU A 138 11.62 -2.92 -1.77
CA LEU A 138 12.71 -2.04 -2.18
C LEU A 138 13.92 -2.26 -1.27
N PHE A 139 15.11 -2.22 -1.87
CA PHE A 139 16.39 -2.38 -1.19
C PHE A 139 17.30 -1.22 -1.52
N THR A 140 18.02 -0.71 -0.51
CA THR A 140 19.09 0.27 -0.70
C THR A 140 20.28 -0.07 0.18
N ASP A 141 21.47 0.36 -0.23
CA ASP A 141 22.69 0.12 0.53
C ASP A 141 22.65 0.83 1.89
N CYS A 142 22.89 0.07 2.95
CA CYS A 142 22.92 0.48 4.35
C CYS A 142 24.19 -0.06 5.04
N SER A 143 25.23 -0.28 4.25
CA SER A 143 26.54 -0.75 4.70
C SER A 143 27.22 0.29 5.60
N SER A 144 28.03 -0.20 6.52
CA SER A 144 28.90 0.61 7.38
C SER A 144 30.32 0.03 7.38
N PRO A 145 31.33 0.75 7.90
CA PRO A 145 32.69 0.24 8.03
C PRO A 145 32.78 -1.11 8.75
N ASN A 146 31.80 -1.42 9.60
CA ASN A 146 31.74 -2.64 10.40
C ASN A 146 30.91 -3.77 9.74
N GLY A 147 30.37 -3.58 8.53
CA GLY A 147 29.68 -4.65 7.81
C GLY A 147 28.76 -4.18 6.69
N LYS A 148 28.59 -5.06 5.70
CA LYS A 148 27.70 -4.86 4.56
C LYS A 148 26.25 -5.19 4.91
N ALA A 149 25.33 -4.33 4.52
CA ALA A 149 23.90 -4.51 4.79
C ALA A 149 23.04 -3.77 3.77
N PHE A 150 21.83 -4.27 3.55
CA PHE A 150 20.77 -3.55 2.87
C PHE A 150 19.73 -3.07 3.86
N LEU A 151 19.14 -1.91 3.57
CA LEU A 151 17.85 -1.55 4.09
C LEU A 151 16.80 -2.06 3.12
N ARG A 152 16.00 -3.01 3.58
CA ARG A 152 14.81 -3.50 2.89
C ARG A 152 13.59 -2.77 3.43
N VAL A 153 12.73 -2.31 2.54
CA VAL A 153 11.37 -1.85 2.84
C VAL A 153 10.41 -2.74 2.07
N GLU A 154 9.47 -3.33 2.78
CA GLU A 154 8.37 -4.10 2.21
C GLU A 154 7.07 -3.32 2.45
N VAL A 155 6.25 -3.22 1.41
CA VAL A 155 4.87 -2.74 1.51
C VAL A 155 3.98 -3.82 0.93
N SER A 156 2.95 -4.21 1.64
CA SER A 156 1.99 -5.23 1.20
C SER A 156 0.56 -4.79 1.51
N MET A 157 -0.39 -5.16 0.66
CA MET A 157 -1.81 -4.88 0.89
C MET A 157 -2.62 -6.16 0.75
N ASP A 158 -3.61 -6.33 1.61
CA ASP A 158 -4.55 -7.43 1.48
C ASP A 158 -5.41 -7.23 0.24
N GLY A 159 -5.46 -8.22 -0.64
CA GLY A 159 -6.19 -8.12 -1.89
C GLY A 159 -6.44 -9.47 -2.54
N SER A 160 -7.59 -9.58 -3.20
CA SER A 160 -7.87 -10.70 -4.11
C SER A 160 -7.50 -10.30 -5.54
N GLY A 161 -7.03 -11.26 -6.33
CA GLY A 161 -6.61 -11.01 -7.71
C GLY A 161 -5.27 -10.29 -7.83
N LYS A 162 -4.96 -9.85 -9.06
CA LYS A 162 -3.72 -9.15 -9.40
C LYS A 162 -4.00 -7.65 -9.42
N PRO A 163 -3.16 -6.82 -8.76
CA PRO A 163 -3.31 -5.37 -8.87
C PRO A 163 -3.08 -4.90 -10.30
N ASP A 164 -3.77 -3.82 -10.66
CA ASP A 164 -3.47 -3.10 -11.89
C ASP A 164 -2.15 -2.29 -11.78
N ASP A 165 -1.79 -1.62 -12.87
CA ASP A 165 -0.55 -0.85 -12.95
C ASP A 165 -0.56 0.39 -12.04
N GLU A 166 -1.72 1.01 -11.83
CA GLU A 166 -1.87 2.19 -10.97
C GLU A 166 -1.75 1.77 -9.50
N GLU A 167 -2.44 0.71 -9.11
CA GLU A 167 -2.38 0.14 -7.75
C GLU A 167 -0.96 -0.29 -7.39
N LEU A 168 -0.27 -0.96 -8.32
CA LEU A 168 1.12 -1.36 -8.12
C LEU A 168 2.05 -0.14 -8.02
N GLN A 169 1.80 0.90 -8.81
CA GLN A 169 2.56 2.14 -8.75
C GLN A 169 2.33 2.87 -7.42
N ASN A 170 1.10 2.92 -6.91
CA ASN A 170 0.80 3.52 -5.60
C ASN A 170 1.48 2.77 -4.46
N LEU A 171 1.52 1.43 -4.51
CA LEU A 171 2.31 0.63 -3.55
C LEU A 171 3.81 0.93 -3.66
N ALA A 172 4.34 1.06 -4.88
CA ALA A 172 5.73 1.42 -5.08
C ALA A 172 6.03 2.83 -4.55
N ASP A 173 5.15 3.79 -4.78
CA ASP A 173 5.26 5.17 -4.28
C ASP A 173 5.27 5.19 -2.74
N LEU A 174 4.41 4.39 -2.11
CA LEU A 174 4.43 4.19 -0.66
C LEU A 174 5.75 3.56 -0.19
N ALA A 175 6.23 2.49 -0.83
CA ALA A 175 7.50 1.88 -0.48
C ALA A 175 8.68 2.86 -0.62
N GLY A 176 8.69 3.68 -1.68
CA GLY A 176 9.69 4.73 -1.90
C GLY A 176 9.60 5.86 -0.88
N GLY A 177 8.38 6.27 -0.53
CA GLY A 177 8.09 7.24 0.53
C GLY A 177 8.58 6.77 1.89
N THR A 178 8.26 5.53 2.24
CA THR A 178 8.72 4.85 3.46
C THR A 178 10.24 4.75 3.48
N MET A 179 10.87 4.30 2.40
CA MET A 179 12.32 4.17 2.33
C MET A 179 13.01 5.51 2.57
N ARG A 180 12.54 6.61 1.96
CA ARG A 180 13.06 7.94 2.28
C ARG A 180 12.86 8.31 3.75
N ALA A 181 11.69 8.03 4.31
CA ALA A 181 11.39 8.35 5.70
C ALA A 181 12.34 7.60 6.66
N VAL A 182 12.53 6.29 6.48
CA VAL A 182 13.36 5.47 7.37
C VAL A 182 14.86 5.65 7.14
N ALA A 183 15.28 5.91 5.89
CA ALA A 183 16.66 6.13 5.53
C ALA A 183 17.15 7.53 5.93
N ASN A 184 16.41 8.58 5.56
CA ASN A 184 16.82 9.97 5.82
C ASN A 184 16.76 10.34 7.30
N LYS A 185 15.81 9.77 8.06
CA LYS A 185 15.72 9.97 9.51
C LYS A 185 16.72 9.10 10.30
N ARG A 186 17.60 8.35 9.62
CA ARG A 186 18.58 7.42 10.22
C ARG A 186 17.94 6.43 11.20
N ILE A 187 16.71 6.03 10.93
CA ILE A 187 15.97 5.07 11.77
C ILE A 187 16.65 3.71 11.65
N ALA A 188 17.03 3.30 10.44
CA ALA A 188 17.66 2.00 10.18
C ALA A 188 19.16 2.07 9.84
N CYS A 189 19.64 3.16 9.23
CA CYS A 189 21.01 3.30 8.74
C CYS A 189 21.77 4.43 9.49
N LYS A 190 22.89 4.08 10.13
CA LYS A 190 23.68 5.01 10.98
C LYS A 190 24.56 5.97 10.17
N GLU A 191 25.19 5.46 9.13
CA GLU A 191 26.02 6.21 8.19
C GLU A 191 25.29 6.19 6.84
N GLY A 192 25.23 7.35 6.17
CA GLY A 192 24.19 7.68 5.22
C GLY A 192 23.94 6.61 4.15
N THR A 193 22.67 6.28 3.95
CA THR A 193 22.21 5.65 2.71
C THR A 193 22.50 6.58 1.52
N PRO A 194 22.68 6.04 0.31
CA PRO A 194 22.67 6.85 -0.90
C PRO A 194 21.46 7.79 -0.92
N LYS A 195 21.65 9.06 -1.27
CA LYS A 195 20.55 10.02 -1.35
C LYS A 195 19.53 9.52 -2.38
N LEU A 196 18.33 9.21 -1.92
CA LEU A 196 17.24 8.78 -2.78
C LEU A 196 16.61 10.01 -3.46
N PRO A 197 16.27 9.93 -4.77
CA PRO A 197 15.62 11.04 -5.47
C PRO A 197 14.19 11.24 -4.95
N ASP A 198 13.63 12.45 -5.07
CA ASP A 198 12.28 12.78 -4.56
C ASP A 198 11.13 12.28 -5.46
N GLY A 199 11.41 11.80 -6.68
CA GLY A 199 10.41 11.33 -7.64
C GLY A 199 9.91 9.89 -7.41
N ALA A 200 8.77 9.52 -8.00
CA ALA A 200 8.19 8.18 -7.90
C ALA A 200 9.18 7.07 -8.36
N PRO A 201 9.16 5.87 -7.73
CA PRO A 201 9.85 4.71 -8.26
C PRO A 201 9.31 4.33 -9.65
N LYS A 202 10.14 3.71 -10.48
CA LYS A 202 9.76 3.21 -11.79
C LYS A 202 9.47 1.72 -11.72
N LEU A 203 8.33 1.29 -12.26
CA LEU A 203 7.99 -0.11 -12.50
C LEU A 203 8.41 -0.52 -13.94
N GLY A 204 9.16 -1.63 -14.07
CA GLY A 204 9.67 -2.14 -15.35
C GLY A 204 11.11 -1.72 -15.63
#